data_AF-A0A3D1FYP7-F1
#
_entry.id   AF-A0A3D1FYP7-F1
#
_cell.length_a   1.000
_cell.length_b   1.000
_cell.length_c   1.000
_cell.angle_alpha   90.00
_cell.angle_beta   90.00
_cell.angle_gamma   90.00
#
_symmetry.space_group_name_H-M   'P 1'
#
loop_
_entity.id
_entity.type
_entity.pdbx_description
1 polymer ?
#
loop_
_entity_poly.entity_id
_entity_poly.type
_entity_poly.pdbx_seq_one_letter_code
_entity_poly.pdbx_strand_id
1 'polypeptide(L)' 'MKALFDSVSIRASRMITKAYSTSFSLGILGLDKKYHDPIYAIYGFVRFADEIVDSFEVYPQKELLERFWKDTYLAL' A
#
# COMPACT_ATOMS: atom_id res chain seq x y z
N MET A 1 15.02 14.65 -1.46
CA MET A 1 14.76 13.39 -0.71
C MET A 1 13.32 12.90 -0.89
N LYS A 2 12.30 13.77 -0.77
CA LYS A 2 10.88 13.39 -0.96
C LYS A 2 10.56 12.75 -2.33
N ALA A 3 11.05 13.29 -3.44
CA ALA A 3 10.78 12.71 -4.77
C ALA A 3 11.28 11.26 -4.92
N LEU A 4 12.43 10.94 -4.30
CA LEU A 4 12.93 9.56 -4.27
C LEU A 4 11.99 8.68 -3.46
N PHE A 5 11.59 9.12 -2.26
CA PHE A 5 10.61 8.42 -1.43
C PHE A 5 9.29 8.18 -2.19
N ASP A 6 8.68 9.22 -2.76
CA ASP A 6 7.43 9.12 -3.51
C ASP A 6 7.56 8.10 -4.67
N SER A 7 8.68 8.14 -5.42
CA SER A 7 8.93 7.22 -6.53
C SER A 7 9.14 5.76 -6.08
N VAL A 8 9.78 5.55 -4.93
CA VAL A 8 9.99 4.21 -4.37
C VAL A 8 8.67 3.67 -3.82
N SER A 9 7.91 4.49 -3.10
CA SER A 9 6.60 4.13 -2.55
C SER A 9 5.62 3.71 -3.64
N ILE A 10 5.51 4.47 -4.73
CA ILE A 10 4.67 4.07 -5.88
C ILE A 10 5.11 2.72 -6.47
N ARG A 11 6.42 2.49 -6.61
CA ARG A 11 6.94 1.22 -7.13
C ARG A 11 6.62 0.05 -6.20
N ALA A 12 6.78 0.22 -4.89
CA ALA A 12 6.41 -0.77 -3.89
C ALA A 12 4.91 -1.10 -3.94
N SER A 13 4.07 -0.07 -4.00
CA SER A 13 2.62 -0.20 -4.14
C SER A 13 2.20 -0.94 -5.42
N ARG A 14 2.84 -0.64 -6.56
CA ARG A 14 2.63 -1.39 -7.81
C ARG A 14 3.04 -2.86 -7.68
N MET A 15 4.19 -3.10 -7.05
CA MET A 15 4.72 -4.45 -6.86
C MET A 15 3.78 -5.30 -6.01
N ILE A 16 3.35 -4.78 -4.85
CA ILE A 16 2.45 -5.53 -3.96
C ILE A 16 1.08 -5.76 -4.59
N THR A 17 0.51 -4.78 -5.29
CA THR A 17 -0.78 -4.95 -5.97
C THR A 17 -0.73 -6.08 -7.01
N LYS A 18 0.34 -6.15 -7.80
CA LYS A 18 0.53 -7.20 -8.80
C LYS A 18 0.79 -8.58 -8.20
N ALA A 19 1.49 -8.63 -7.06
CA ALA A 19 1.77 -9.88 -6.36
C ALA A 19 0.50 -10.48 -5.73
N TYR A 20 -0.36 -9.63 -5.14
CA TYR A 20 -1.56 -10.07 -4.42
C TYR A 20 -2.82 -10.16 -5.28
N SER A 21 -2.93 -9.40 -6.38
CA SER A 21 -4.13 -9.42 -7.21
C SER A 21 -3.85 -9.12 -8.69
N THR A 22 -3.79 -10.18 -9.49
CA THR A 22 -3.68 -10.09 -10.95
C THR A 22 -4.94 -9.48 -11.58
N SER A 23 -6.12 -9.84 -11.09
CA SER A 23 -7.41 -9.34 -11.58
C SER A 23 -7.57 -7.84 -11.30
N PHE A 24 -7.27 -7.38 -10.09
CA PHE A 24 -7.34 -5.95 -9.76
C PHE A 24 -6.30 -5.14 -10.54
N SER A 25 -5.08 -5.66 -10.67
CA SER A 25 -4.03 -5.04 -11.50
C SER A 25 -4.47 -4.89 -12.95
N LEU A 26 -5.16 -5.89 -13.51
CA LEU A 26 -5.73 -5.80 -14.86
C LEU A 26 -6.86 -4.76 -14.93
N GLY A 27 -7.71 -4.69 -13.91
CA GLY A 27 -8.77 -3.68 -13.80
C GLY A 27 -8.24 -2.25 -13.83
N ILE A 28 -7.12 -1.98 -13.16
CA ILE A 28 -6.45 -0.66 -13.17
C ILE A 28 -6.05 -0.27 -14.60
N LEU A 29 -5.58 -1.21 -15.43
CA LEU A 29 -5.16 -0.93 -16.80
C LEU A 29 -6.31 -0.46 -17.71
N GLY A 30 -7.56 -0.75 -17.34
CA GLY A 30 -8.76 -0.26 -18.03
C GLY A 30 -9.09 1.21 -17.77
N LEU A 31 -8.41 1.86 -16.81
CA LEU A 31 -8.62 3.26 -16.46
C LEU A 31 -7.61 4.18 -17.15
N ASP A 32 -7.88 5.49 -17.15
CA ASP A 32 -6.92 6.49 -17.64
C ASP A 32 -5.61 6.42 -16.83
N LYS A 33 -4.46 6.56 -17.52
CA LYS A 33 -3.12 6.48 -16.93
C LYS A 33 -2.94 7.40 -15.73
N LYS A 34 -3.60 8.56 -15.70
CA LYS A 34 -3.50 9.50 -14.58
C LYS A 34 -4.01 8.92 -13.26
N TYR A 35 -4.85 7.90 -13.30
CA TYR A 35 -5.41 7.25 -12.11
C TYR A 35 -4.62 6.02 -11.65
N HIS A 36 -3.71 5.48 -12.47
CA HIS A 36 -3.04 4.21 -12.16
C HIS A 36 -2.25 4.32 -10.87
N ASP A 37 -1.34 5.29 -10.76
CA ASP A 37 -0.48 5.45 -9.58
C ASP A 37 -1.24 5.75 -8.29
N PRO A 38 -2.23 6.67 -8.27
CA PRO A 38 -3.07 6.86 -7.11
C PRO A 38 -3.79 5.59 -6.64
N ILE A 39 -4.33 4.79 -7.57
CA ILE A 39 -5.04 3.55 -7.22
C ILE A 39 -4.06 2.49 -6.69
N TYR A 40 -2.91 2.32 -7.34
CA TYR A 40 -1.86 1.44 -6.81
C TYR A 40 -1.43 1.87 -5.40
N ALA A 41 -1.24 3.17 -5.17
CA ALA A 41 -0.84 3.71 -3.87
C ALA A 41 -1.87 3.37 -2.78
N ILE A 42 -3.17 3.58 -3.03
CA ILE A 42 -4.25 3.24 -2.11
C ILE A 42 -4.28 1.74 -1.83
N TYR A 43 -4.24 0.90 -2.87
CA TYR A 43 -4.23 -0.55 -2.69
C TYR A 43 -3.05 -1.01 -1.86
N GLY A 44 -1.84 -0.53 -2.18
CA GLY A 44 -0.63 -0.88 -1.45
C GLY A 44 -0.73 -0.50 0.03
N PHE A 45 -1.20 0.71 0.33
CA PHE A 45 -1.40 1.18 1.70
C PHE A 45 -2.34 0.28 2.50
N VAL A 46 -3.53 -0.02 1.97
CA VAL A 46 -4.51 -0.88 2.64
C VAL A 46 -3.99 -2.31 2.76
N ARG A 47 -3.32 -2.83 1.74
CA ARG A 47 -2.71 -4.17 1.76
C ARG A 47 -1.67 -4.29 2.86
N PHE A 48 -0.83 -3.27 3.08
CA PHE A 48 0.13 -3.31 4.19
C PHE A 48 -0.56 -3.37 5.55
N ALA A 49 -1.66 -2.65 5.75
CA ALA A 49 -2.45 -2.74 6.98
C ALA A 49 -3.07 -4.13 7.17
N ASP A 50 -3.58 -4.72 6.08
CA ASP A 50 -4.15 -6.07 6.04
C ASP A 50 -3.10 -7.11 6.47
N GLU A 51 -1.89 -7.08 5.90
CA GLU A 51 -0.82 -8.02 6.24
C GLU A 51 -0.36 -7.93 7.70
N ILE A 52 -0.45 -6.75 8.35
CA ILE A 52 -0.17 -6.63 9.79
C ILE A 52 -1.14 -7.52 10.59
N VAL A 53 -2.38 -7.67 10.14
CA VAL A 53 -3.40 -8.48 10.83
C VAL A 53 -3.39 -9.93 10.34
N ASP A 54 -3.09 -10.17 9.08
CA ASP A 54 -3.21 -11.51 8.48
C ASP A 54 -1.92 -12.34 8.58
N SER A 55 -0.74 -11.72 8.59
CA SER A 55 0.54 -12.42 8.41
C SER A 55 1.47 -12.37 9.64
N PHE A 56 1.17 -11.54 10.65
CA PHE A 56 2.10 -11.21 11.74
C PHE A 56 1.71 -11.89 13.07
N GLU A 57 1.30 -13.17 13.03
CA GLU A 57 0.72 -13.91 14.17
C GLU A 57 1.59 -13.93 15.46
N VAL A 58 2.92 -13.80 15.32
CA VAL A 58 3.88 -13.81 16.45
C VAL A 58 4.24 -12.41 16.96
N TYR A 59 3.64 -11.35 16.41
CA TYR A 59 3.91 -9.96 16.76
C TYR A 59 2.67 -9.32 17.43
N PRO A 60 2.83 -8.18 18.15
CA PRO A 60 1.69 -7.46 18.71
C PRO A 60 0.91 -6.72 17.61
N GLN A 61 0.10 -7.45 16.83
CA GLN A 61 -0.60 -6.96 15.63
C GLN A 61 -1.43 -5.70 15.89
N LYS A 62 -2.13 -5.65 17.03
CA LYS A 62 -2.92 -4.49 17.44
C LYS A 62 -2.07 -3.24 17.60
N GLU A 63 -0.94 -3.34 18.31
CA GLU A 63 -0.04 -2.21 18.55
C GLU A 63 0.64 -1.75 17.25
N LEU A 64 1.01 -2.70 16.38
CA LEU A 64 1.57 -2.41 15.06
C LEU A 64 0.58 -1.67 14.18
N LEU A 65 -0.68 -2.12 14.15
CA LEU A 65 -1.74 -1.47 13.38
C LEU A 65 -2.09 -0.09 13.92
N GLU A 66 -2.21 0.06 15.25
CA GLU A 66 -2.43 1.36 15.90
C GLU A 66 -1.30 2.35 15.58
N ARG A 67 -0.05 1.89 15.63
CA ARG A 67 1.11 2.69 15.22
C ARG A 67 1.05 3.07 13.75
N PHE A 68 0.73 2.13 12.86
CA PHE A 68 0.60 2.37 11.42
C PHE A 68 -0.43 3.48 11.13
N TRP A 69 -1.58 3.47 11.81
CA TRP A 69 -2.58 4.53 11.71
C TRP A 69 -2.07 5.85 12.25
N LYS A 70 -1.47 5.85 13.45
CA LYS A 70 -0.94 7.07 14.06
C LYS A 70 0.11 7.73 13.18
N ASP A 71 1.05 6.96 12.65
CA ASP A 71 2.11 7.46 11.77
C ASP A 71 1.52 8.02 10.46
N THR A 72 0.45 7.41 9.94
CA THR A 72 -0.29 7.92 8.77
C THR A 72 -0.96 9.27 9.04
N TYR A 73 -1.62 9.44 10.20
CA TYR A 73 -2.25 10.71 10.57
C TYR A 73 -1.24 11.82 10.89
N LEU A 74 -0.08 11.45 11.45
CA LEU A 74 0.97 12.39 11.83
C LEU A 74 1.88 12.81 10.68
N ALA A 75 1.77 12.18 9.50
CA ALA A 75 2.63 12.46 8.35
C ALA A 75 2.57 13.96 7.95
N LEU A 76 3.51 14.74 8.48
CA LEU A 76 3.83 16.15 8.16
C LEU A 76 4.91 16.22 7.09
#